data_AF-Q5SIJ8-F1
#
_entry.id   AF-Q5SIJ8-F1
#
_cell.length_a   1.000
_cell.length_b   1.000
_cell.length_c   1.000
_cell.angle_alpha   90.00
_cell.angle_beta   90.00
_cell.angle_gamma   90.00
#
_symmetry.space_group_name_H-M   'P 1'
#
loop_
_entity.id
_entity.type
_entity.pdbx_description
1 polymer ?
#
loop_
_entity_poly.entity_id
_entity_poly.type
_entity_poly.pdbx_seq_one_letter_code
_entity_poly.pdbx_strand_id
1 'polypeptide(L)'
;MPSCLLLSTLLGSALFAGLGEVAVGRLLVEGGHRALILGPAGAYLLEGEANSALYGLARRPGGYLAVGHLGERLLRVTLDAEGRPLAALVGGQGILWGTDGRFAWGGHLGPQGWQALVLEGTRAHRLPLPAEGYAYGGLYRAGVLFLVGRVASPGGFDAFFLGLKDGYAQGYQSGFPGNDYLRFLGERGAVGRLEVEGDSEGLVLDWPGLLRGKARLLRRPGFDYLRAWQGAYLVGEAEVAGVLQGLWLGPKGARHGGGPGASLRALDPPWAYGYSYRALFQGEGLFLDLEAEAGEPIPYRTEPLTLPKRPWTLKASPLPLSWYPASFRKIPPPGKRPCPRP
;
A
#
# COMPACT_ATOMS: atom_id res chain seq x y z
N MET A 1 1.44 -9.42 27.13
CA MET A 1 0.32 -9.85 26.27
C MET A 1 0.82 -9.76 24.84
N PRO A 2 1.00 -10.88 24.13
CA PRO A 2 1.41 -10.82 22.73
C PRO A 2 0.29 -10.20 21.90
N SER A 3 0.65 -9.18 21.11
CA SER A 3 -0.21 -8.01 20.92
C SER A 3 -0.86 -7.96 19.54
N CYS A 4 -2.09 -8.46 19.46
CA CYS A 4 -3.08 -7.90 18.57
C CYS A 4 -3.85 -6.81 19.32
N LEU A 5 -3.87 -5.58 18.79
CA LEU A 5 -4.69 -4.49 19.32
C LEU A 5 -5.50 -3.83 18.21
N LEU A 6 -6.79 -3.65 18.50
CA LEU A 6 -7.68 -2.81 17.70
C LEU A 6 -7.75 -1.43 18.34
N LEU A 7 -7.74 -0.40 17.50
CA LEU A 7 -7.99 0.96 17.96
C LEU A 7 -9.50 1.15 18.14
N SER A 8 -9.97 1.22 19.38
CA SER A 8 -11.40 1.14 19.71
C SER A 8 -12.20 2.39 19.40
N THR A 9 -11.53 3.52 19.18
CA THR A 9 -12.15 4.79 18.76
C THR A 9 -12.07 4.97 17.24
N LEU A 10 -11.62 3.94 16.52
CA LEU A 10 -11.40 3.91 15.08
C LEU A 10 -12.48 3.06 14.37
N LEU A 11 -13.72 3.04 14.86
CA LEU A 11 -14.82 2.46 14.07
C LEU A 11 -14.91 3.22 12.73
N GLY A 12 -14.93 2.51 11.62
CA GLY A 12 -14.85 3.10 10.28
C GLY A 12 -13.49 3.65 9.87
N SER A 13 -12.42 3.32 10.58
CA SER A 13 -11.08 3.88 10.37
C SER A 13 -10.07 2.79 10.03
N ALA A 14 -8.89 3.16 9.55
CA ALA A 14 -7.88 2.18 9.13
C ALA A 14 -6.47 2.72 9.28
N LEU A 15 -5.53 1.82 9.58
CA LEU A 15 -4.09 2.08 9.44
C LEU A 15 -3.61 1.47 8.13
N PHE A 16 -2.83 2.23 7.36
CA PHE A 16 -2.37 1.80 6.04
C PHE A 16 -0.85 1.66 5.94
N ALA A 17 -0.09 2.34 6.80
CA ALA A 17 1.36 2.18 6.91
C ALA A 17 1.84 2.48 8.34
N GLY A 18 2.98 1.89 8.71
CA GLY A 18 3.64 2.09 10.00
C GLY A 18 5.13 1.80 9.93
N LEU A 19 5.91 2.53 10.72
CA LEU A 19 7.36 2.38 10.88
C LEU A 19 7.75 2.72 12.32
N GLY A 20 8.18 1.72 13.08
CA GLY A 20 8.41 1.84 14.51
C GLY A 20 7.13 2.27 15.24
N GLU A 21 7.19 3.39 15.95
CA GLU A 21 6.06 3.93 16.72
C GLU A 21 5.18 4.91 15.94
N VAL A 22 5.52 5.21 14.68
CA VAL A 22 4.75 6.13 13.83
C VAL A 22 3.90 5.33 12.86
N ALA A 23 2.59 5.61 12.82
CA ALA A 23 1.64 5.00 11.91
C ALA A 23 0.73 6.04 11.28
N VAL A 24 0.26 5.76 10.07
CA VAL A 24 -0.62 6.64 9.32
C VAL A 24 -1.80 5.89 8.73
N GLY A 25 -2.88 6.62 8.48
CA GLY A 25 -4.11 6.04 7.95
C GLY A 25 -5.22 7.06 7.79
N ARG A 26 -6.43 6.66 8.19
CA ARG A 26 -7.60 7.52 8.22
C ARG A 26 -8.46 7.25 9.45
N LEU A 27 -9.12 8.28 9.95
CA LEU A 27 -10.12 8.25 11.02
C LEU A 27 -11.49 8.61 10.45
N LEU A 28 -12.53 7.86 10.80
CA LEU A 28 -13.92 8.25 10.57
C LEU A 28 -14.29 9.42 11.48
N VAL A 29 -14.81 10.48 10.87
CA VAL A 29 -15.32 11.68 11.54
C VAL A 29 -16.71 11.99 10.99
N GLU A 30 -17.39 12.97 11.59
CA GLU A 30 -18.63 13.49 11.00
C GLU A 30 -18.39 13.95 9.55
N GLY A 31 -19.22 13.46 8.63
CA GLY A 31 -19.14 13.77 7.20
C GLY A 31 -18.18 12.91 6.36
N GLY A 32 -17.40 12.00 6.95
CA GLY A 32 -16.54 11.08 6.18
C GLY A 32 -15.24 10.73 6.88
N HIS A 33 -14.13 10.67 6.14
CA HIS A 33 -12.83 10.26 6.69
C HIS A 33 -11.81 11.38 6.65
N ARG A 34 -10.94 11.43 7.66
CA ARG A 34 -9.79 12.33 7.71
C ARG A 34 -8.48 11.58 7.85
N ALA A 35 -7.46 12.06 7.13
CA ALA A 35 -6.09 11.56 7.25
C ALA A 35 -5.62 11.61 8.70
N LEU A 36 -5.12 10.47 9.18
CA LEU A 36 -4.70 10.23 10.56
C LEU A 36 -3.20 9.97 10.62
N ILE A 37 -2.55 10.57 11.62
CA ILE A 37 -1.16 10.30 12.01
C ILE A 37 -1.15 9.94 13.49
N LEU A 38 -0.46 8.87 13.84
CA LEU A 38 -0.21 8.42 15.20
C LEU A 38 1.30 8.35 15.41
N GLY A 39 1.79 8.85 16.53
CA GLY A 39 3.19 8.73 16.93
C GLY A 39 3.40 9.05 18.41
N PRO A 40 4.65 8.97 18.91
CA PRO A 40 4.99 9.34 20.28
C PRO A 40 4.56 10.76 20.66
N ALA A 41 4.55 11.71 19.72
CA ALA A 41 4.09 13.09 19.96
C ALA A 41 2.56 13.21 20.19
N GLY A 42 1.79 12.20 19.81
CA GLY A 42 0.34 12.12 19.93
C GLY A 42 -0.36 11.68 18.64
N ALA A 43 -1.65 11.99 18.55
CA ALA A 43 -2.48 11.72 17.38
C ALA A 43 -2.90 13.03 16.69
N TYR A 44 -2.90 13.04 15.37
CA TYR A 44 -3.17 14.23 14.56
C TYR A 44 -4.10 13.92 13.38
N LEU A 45 -5.02 14.85 13.09
CA LEU A 45 -5.91 14.79 11.93
C LEU A 45 -5.63 15.95 10.99
N LEU A 46 -5.66 15.67 9.69
CA LEU A 46 -5.66 16.72 8.68
C LEU A 46 -7.00 17.47 8.71
N GLU A 47 -6.93 18.80 8.67
CA GLU A 47 -8.09 19.67 8.57
C GLU A 47 -8.53 19.88 7.11
N GLY A 48 -9.80 20.25 6.91
CA GLY A 48 -10.40 20.43 5.59
C GLY A 48 -11.45 19.38 5.25
N GLU A 49 -11.46 18.94 3.98
CA GLU A 49 -12.47 18.04 3.40
C GLU A 49 -12.52 16.67 4.11
N ALA A 50 -13.74 16.19 4.38
CA ALA A 50 -14.02 14.89 4.97
C ALA A 50 -13.93 13.75 3.94
N ASN A 51 -12.80 13.67 3.23
CA ASN A 51 -12.44 12.55 2.36
C ASN A 51 -10.92 12.51 2.20
N SER A 52 -10.19 12.17 3.26
CA SER A 52 -8.73 12.08 3.22
C SER A 52 -8.18 10.86 3.93
N ALA A 53 -7.01 10.42 3.47
CA ALA A 53 -6.27 9.30 4.03
C ALA A 53 -4.78 9.42 3.70
N LEU A 54 -3.93 8.78 4.53
CA LEU A 54 -2.50 8.59 4.27
C LEU A 54 -2.22 7.10 4.08
N TYR A 55 -1.64 6.73 2.94
CA TYR A 55 -1.39 5.33 2.56
C TYR A 55 0.08 4.91 2.68
N GLY A 56 1.01 5.84 2.45
CA GLY A 56 2.44 5.57 2.49
C GLY A 56 3.14 6.35 3.59
N LEU A 57 4.14 5.72 4.21
CA LEU A 57 5.01 6.33 5.22
C LEU A 57 6.44 5.81 5.00
N ALA A 58 7.41 6.71 5.01
CA ALA A 58 8.82 6.35 4.92
C ALA A 58 9.70 7.30 5.75
N ARG A 59 10.82 6.76 6.25
CA ARG A 59 11.85 7.55 6.92
C ARG A 59 12.57 8.46 5.93
N ARG A 60 12.98 9.64 6.39
CA ARG A 60 13.85 10.57 5.69
C ARG A 60 14.77 11.29 6.70
N PRO A 61 15.83 11.97 6.26
CA PRO A 61 16.62 12.80 7.17
C PRO A 61 15.71 13.77 7.93
N GLY A 62 15.79 13.74 9.27
CA GLY A 62 15.02 14.60 10.17
C GLY A 62 13.59 14.15 10.52
N GLY A 63 13.11 13.00 10.03
CA GLY A 63 11.78 12.48 10.39
C GLY A 63 11.17 11.57 9.33
N TYR A 64 9.93 11.85 8.93
CA TYR A 64 9.18 11.01 7.99
C TYR A 64 8.51 11.81 6.87
N LEU A 65 8.24 11.13 5.77
CA LEU A 65 7.32 11.56 4.73
C LEU A 65 6.12 10.61 4.73
N ALA A 66 4.93 11.17 4.86
CA ALA A 66 3.67 10.46 4.64
C ALA A 66 2.96 11.01 3.41
N VAL A 67 2.24 10.15 2.69
CA VAL A 67 1.55 10.52 1.44
C VAL A 67 0.18 9.88 1.33
N GLY A 68 -0.72 10.53 0.58
CA GLY A 68 -2.09 10.07 0.42
C GLY A 68 -2.92 11.01 -0.45
N HIS A 69 -4.13 11.31 0.01
CA HIS A 69 -5.04 12.26 -0.66
C HIS A 69 -5.81 13.14 0.34
N LEU A 70 -6.24 14.31 -0.14
CA LEU A 70 -7.23 15.19 0.47
C LEU A 70 -8.32 15.52 -0.56
N GLY A 71 -9.53 15.01 -0.33
CA GLY A 71 -10.55 14.99 -1.37
C GLY A 71 -10.05 14.20 -2.57
N GLU A 72 -10.18 14.82 -3.74
CA GLU A 72 -9.64 14.29 -5.00
C GLU A 72 -8.21 14.76 -5.29
N ARG A 73 -7.49 15.32 -4.31
CA ARG A 73 -6.18 15.94 -4.52
C ARG A 73 -5.04 15.16 -3.86
N LEU A 74 -3.87 15.22 -4.49
CA LEU A 74 -2.63 14.65 -3.98
C LEU A 74 -2.27 15.27 -2.62
N LEU A 75 -1.87 14.45 -1.64
CA LEU A 75 -1.47 14.92 -0.31
C LEU A 75 -0.09 14.42 0.07
N ARG A 76 0.76 15.33 0.56
CA ARG A 76 2.08 15.04 1.12
C ARG A 76 2.22 15.68 2.49
N VAL A 77 2.79 14.96 3.44
CA VAL A 77 2.95 15.40 4.83
C VAL A 77 4.36 15.10 5.30
N THR A 78 5.06 16.12 5.78
CA THR A 78 6.36 15.94 6.45
C THR A 78 6.14 15.90 7.96
N LEU A 79 6.74 14.91 8.61
CA LEU A 79 6.67 14.70 10.07
C LEU A 79 8.08 14.79 10.67
N ASP A 80 8.19 15.15 11.95
CA ASP A 80 9.42 14.99 12.73
C ASP A 80 9.64 13.52 13.17
N ALA A 81 10.70 13.26 13.92
CA ALA A 81 11.07 11.90 14.36
C ALA A 81 10.05 11.27 15.32
N GLU A 82 9.24 12.07 15.99
CA GLU A 82 8.21 11.66 16.94
C GLU A 82 6.80 11.61 16.30
N GLY A 83 6.70 11.82 14.98
CA GLY A 83 5.46 11.75 14.23
C GLY A 83 4.59 13.02 14.31
N ARG A 84 5.12 14.14 14.78
CA ARG A 84 4.43 15.44 14.75
C ARG A 84 4.41 15.99 13.32
N PRO A 85 3.25 16.47 12.82
CA PRO A 85 3.20 17.14 11.54
C PRO A 85 4.01 18.45 11.54
N LEU A 86 4.91 18.58 10.56
CA LEU A 86 5.68 19.80 10.31
C LEU A 86 5.08 20.62 9.17
N ALA A 87 4.58 19.94 8.12
CA ALA A 87 3.92 20.59 6.99
C ALA A 87 3.02 19.59 6.25
N ALA A 88 1.88 20.03 5.73
CA ALA A 88 1.13 19.34 4.67
C ALA A 88 1.02 20.20 3.43
N LEU A 89 1.14 19.55 2.27
CA LEU A 89 1.01 20.13 0.95
C LEU A 89 -0.02 19.34 0.14
N VAL A 90 -0.96 20.06 -0.46
CA VAL A 90 -2.03 19.54 -1.29
C VAL A 90 -1.79 19.97 -2.73
N GLY A 91 -1.79 19.01 -3.65
CA GLY A 91 -1.46 19.21 -5.06
C GLY A 91 -2.69 19.22 -5.99
N GLY A 92 -2.45 18.93 -7.27
CA GLY A 92 -3.51 18.71 -8.26
C GLY A 92 -4.32 17.44 -8.01
N GLN A 93 -5.28 17.15 -8.90
CA GLN A 93 -6.16 16.00 -8.77
C GLN A 93 -5.41 14.67 -8.86
N GLY A 94 -5.62 13.77 -7.90
CA GLY A 94 -4.98 12.47 -7.84
C GLY A 94 -4.83 11.90 -6.43
N ILE A 95 -4.08 10.81 -6.34
CA ILE A 95 -3.81 10.05 -5.12
C ILE A 95 -2.36 9.56 -5.11
N LEU A 96 -1.69 9.70 -3.96
CA LEU A 96 -0.39 9.07 -3.74
C LEU A 96 -0.57 7.79 -2.92
N TRP A 97 -0.03 6.69 -3.42
CA TRP A 97 -0.17 5.37 -2.79
C TRP A 97 1.03 4.99 -1.91
N GLY A 98 2.22 5.52 -2.20
CA GLY A 98 3.43 5.16 -1.47
C GLY A 98 4.58 6.15 -1.62
N THR A 99 5.58 6.00 -0.77
CA THR A 99 6.80 6.78 -0.75
C THR A 99 7.96 5.96 -0.17
N ASP A 100 9.19 6.27 -0.56
CA ASP A 100 10.42 5.77 0.05
C ASP A 100 11.19 6.86 0.83
N GLY A 101 10.55 8.02 1.04
CA GLY A 101 11.11 9.17 1.74
C GLY A 101 11.80 10.18 0.83
N ARG A 102 12.26 9.75 -0.35
CA ARG A 102 12.80 10.64 -1.40
C ARG A 102 11.76 10.88 -2.50
N PHE A 103 11.18 9.80 -3.00
CA PHE A 103 10.15 9.80 -4.03
C PHE A 103 8.80 9.48 -3.43
N ALA A 104 7.75 9.92 -4.10
CA ALA A 104 6.38 9.45 -3.88
C ALA A 104 5.76 9.04 -5.22
N TRP A 105 4.81 8.12 -5.21
CA TRP A 105 4.19 7.62 -6.43
C TRP A 105 2.69 7.39 -6.26
N GLY A 106 1.99 7.40 -7.37
CA GLY A 106 0.55 7.23 -7.37
C GLY A 106 -0.09 7.38 -8.74
N GLY A 107 -1.25 8.02 -8.75
CA GLY A 107 -1.99 8.38 -9.95
C GLY A 107 -2.40 9.86 -9.93
N HIS A 108 -2.32 10.49 -11.09
CA HIS A 108 -2.88 11.82 -11.37
C HIS A 108 -4.12 11.64 -12.24
N LEU A 109 -5.21 12.32 -11.90
CA LEU A 109 -6.38 12.37 -12.77
C LEU A 109 -6.21 13.55 -13.75
N GLY A 110 -5.91 13.21 -15.01
CA GLY A 110 -5.74 14.18 -16.09
C GLY A 110 -6.92 14.15 -17.07
N PRO A 111 -6.90 15.00 -18.13
CA PRO A 111 -7.96 15.05 -19.13
C PRO A 111 -8.18 13.74 -19.91
N GLN A 112 -7.18 12.87 -19.92
CA GLN A 112 -7.19 11.57 -20.61
C GLN A 112 -7.42 10.41 -19.62
N GLY A 113 -7.92 10.70 -18.42
CA GLY A 113 -8.12 9.72 -17.36
C GLY A 113 -6.93 9.59 -16.41
N TRP A 114 -6.84 8.45 -15.73
CA TRP A 114 -5.83 8.18 -14.71
C TRP A 114 -4.45 7.91 -15.29
N GLN A 115 -3.46 8.67 -14.84
CA GLN A 115 -2.08 8.58 -15.32
C GLN A 115 -1.15 8.30 -14.14
N ALA A 116 -0.27 7.29 -14.28
CA ALA A 116 0.69 7.01 -13.23
C ALA A 116 1.68 8.17 -13.08
N LEU A 117 1.98 8.49 -11.82
CA LEU A 117 2.70 9.68 -11.41
C LEU A 117 3.84 9.30 -10.47
N VAL A 118 4.96 10.00 -10.60
CA VAL A 118 6.03 10.04 -9.60
C VAL A 118 6.34 11.49 -9.21
N LEU A 119 6.65 11.69 -7.94
CA LEU A 119 7.13 12.94 -7.37
C LEU A 119 8.55 12.79 -6.82
N GLU A 120 9.41 13.77 -7.10
CA GLU A 120 10.68 13.98 -6.37
C GLU A 120 10.63 15.35 -5.71
N GLY A 121 10.48 15.38 -4.38
CA GLY A 121 10.05 16.61 -3.72
C GLY A 121 8.68 17.05 -4.29
N THR A 122 8.55 18.31 -4.68
CA THR A 122 7.33 18.87 -5.30
C THR A 122 7.29 18.74 -6.82
N ARG A 123 8.39 18.29 -7.44
CA ARG A 123 8.46 18.09 -8.89
C ARG A 123 7.74 16.81 -9.27
N ALA A 124 6.88 16.90 -10.27
CA ALA A 124 6.05 15.79 -10.72
C ALA A 124 6.40 15.36 -12.13
N HIS A 125 6.38 14.06 -12.37
CA HIS A 125 6.54 13.46 -13.67
C HIS A 125 5.42 12.47 -13.95
N ARG A 126 4.79 12.62 -15.11
CA ARG A 126 3.86 11.62 -15.64
C ARG A 126 4.64 10.48 -16.28
N LEU A 127 4.23 9.25 -15.98
CA LEU A 127 4.68 8.06 -16.68
C LEU A 127 3.75 7.81 -17.88
N PRO A 128 4.26 7.75 -19.12
CA PRO A 128 3.43 7.65 -20.32
C PRO A 128 3.01 6.19 -20.56
N LEU A 129 2.19 5.64 -19.67
CA LEU A 129 1.61 4.31 -19.81
C LEU A 129 0.69 4.25 -21.05
N PRO A 130 0.55 3.07 -21.69
CA PRO A 130 -0.23 2.94 -22.93
C PRO A 130 -1.75 3.08 -22.73
N ALA A 131 -2.24 3.03 -21.50
CA ALA A 131 -3.63 3.27 -21.11
C ALA A 131 -3.67 3.85 -19.69
N GLU A 132 -4.87 3.99 -19.13
CA GLU A 132 -5.01 4.45 -17.75
C GLU A 132 -4.21 3.58 -16.78
N GLY A 133 -3.57 4.18 -15.79
CA GLY A 133 -2.72 3.41 -14.88
C GLY A 133 -2.34 4.13 -13.59
N TYR A 134 -1.88 3.32 -12.64
CA TYR A 134 -1.49 3.75 -11.31
C TYR A 134 -0.20 3.06 -10.90
N ALA A 135 0.73 3.80 -10.32
CA ALA A 135 1.84 3.20 -9.57
C ALA A 135 1.38 2.94 -8.12
N TYR A 136 1.40 1.68 -7.69
CA TYR A 136 1.03 1.30 -6.32
C TYR A 136 2.24 1.13 -5.41
N GLY A 137 3.29 0.50 -5.92
CA GLY A 137 4.52 0.23 -5.18
C GLY A 137 5.73 0.85 -5.87
N GLY A 138 6.76 1.14 -5.08
CA GLY A 138 7.98 1.75 -5.58
C GLY A 138 9.14 1.57 -4.63
N LEU A 139 10.36 1.60 -5.17
CA LEU A 139 11.60 1.52 -4.41
C LEU A 139 12.73 2.18 -5.20
N TYR A 140 13.38 3.19 -4.62
CA TYR A 140 14.63 3.71 -5.16
C TYR A 140 15.83 2.87 -4.70
N ARG A 141 16.60 2.35 -5.66
CA ARG A 141 17.81 1.57 -5.39
C ARG A 141 18.83 1.76 -6.50
N ALA A 142 20.11 1.91 -6.12
CA ALA A 142 21.24 1.94 -7.05
C ALA A 142 21.07 2.94 -8.22
N GLY A 143 20.55 4.14 -7.92
CA GLY A 143 20.37 5.19 -8.92
C GLY A 143 19.10 5.09 -9.76
N VAL A 144 18.26 4.07 -9.54
CA VAL A 144 17.04 3.83 -10.32
C VAL A 144 15.83 3.80 -9.39
N LEU A 145 14.76 4.49 -9.78
CA LEU A 145 13.46 4.34 -9.11
C LEU A 145 12.68 3.22 -9.80
N PHE A 146 12.47 2.12 -9.11
CA PHE A 146 11.60 1.06 -9.58
C PHE A 146 10.16 1.30 -9.13
N LEU A 147 9.20 0.97 -9.98
CA LEU A 147 7.78 1.16 -9.77
C LEU A 147 7.03 -0.07 -10.25
N VAL A 148 5.98 -0.44 -9.52
CA VAL A 148 5.02 -1.45 -9.91
C VAL A 148 3.60 -0.92 -9.79
N GLY A 149 2.70 -1.51 -10.55
CA GLY A 149 1.33 -1.07 -10.52
C GLY A 149 0.46 -1.81 -11.51
N ARG A 150 -0.52 -1.08 -12.03
CA ARG A 150 -1.49 -1.59 -13.00
C ARG A 150 -1.68 -0.63 -14.17
N VAL A 151 -2.01 -1.20 -15.33
CA VAL A 151 -2.59 -0.52 -16.49
C VAL A 151 -3.96 -1.12 -16.77
N ALA A 152 -4.96 -0.32 -17.13
CA ALA A 152 -6.27 -0.80 -17.54
C ALA A 152 -6.31 -0.94 -19.08
N SER A 153 -6.01 -2.13 -19.60
CA SER A 153 -6.10 -2.43 -21.04
C SER A 153 -7.49 -2.97 -21.40
N PRO A 154 -7.88 -2.99 -22.69
CA PRO A 154 -9.05 -3.76 -23.12
C PRO A 154 -8.99 -5.20 -22.59
N GLY A 155 -9.98 -5.62 -21.81
CA GLY A 155 -10.02 -6.94 -21.16
C GLY A 155 -9.59 -6.99 -19.69
N GLY A 156 -9.15 -5.87 -19.07
CA GLY A 156 -8.91 -5.83 -17.62
C GLY A 156 -7.70 -5.01 -17.18
N PHE A 157 -7.15 -5.35 -16.01
CA PHE A 157 -5.94 -4.75 -15.45
C PHE A 157 -4.73 -5.64 -15.72
N ASP A 158 -3.62 -5.02 -16.14
CA ASP A 158 -2.35 -5.67 -16.42
C ASP A 158 -1.27 -5.10 -15.49
N ALA A 159 -0.52 -5.97 -14.83
CA ALA A 159 0.56 -5.57 -13.94
C ALA A 159 1.75 -5.02 -14.73
N PHE A 160 2.41 -3.98 -14.22
CA PHE A 160 3.67 -3.48 -14.77
C PHE A 160 4.80 -3.48 -13.75
N PHE A 161 6.03 -3.50 -14.26
CA PHE A 161 7.26 -3.15 -13.55
C PHE A 161 8.09 -2.19 -14.41
N LEU A 162 8.49 -1.05 -13.86
CA LEU A 162 9.25 0.01 -14.53
C LEU A 162 10.44 0.43 -13.68
N GLY A 163 11.59 0.67 -14.30
CA GLY A 163 12.72 1.39 -13.74
C GLY A 163 12.84 2.76 -14.39
N LEU A 164 12.78 3.83 -13.60
CA LEU A 164 12.99 5.21 -14.02
C LEU A 164 14.42 5.63 -13.70
N LYS A 165 15.18 5.97 -14.75
CA LYS A 165 16.55 6.49 -14.66
C LYS A 165 16.71 7.64 -15.66
N ASP A 166 17.23 8.77 -15.20
CA ASP A 166 17.51 9.94 -16.06
C ASP A 166 16.31 10.41 -16.90
N GLY A 167 15.09 10.28 -16.36
CA GLY A 167 13.84 10.64 -17.03
C GLY A 167 13.31 9.60 -18.03
N TYR A 168 14.03 8.50 -18.25
CA TYR A 168 13.60 7.38 -19.08
C TYR A 168 13.08 6.24 -18.21
N ALA A 169 11.88 5.77 -18.51
CA ALA A 169 11.27 4.61 -17.90
C ALA A 169 11.48 3.40 -18.82
N GLN A 170 12.03 2.32 -18.29
CA GLN A 170 12.22 1.05 -18.98
C GLN A 170 11.62 -0.08 -18.15
N GLY A 171 10.95 -1.04 -18.79
CA GLY A 171 10.37 -2.15 -18.04
C GLY A 171 9.45 -3.03 -18.88
N TYR A 172 8.49 -3.67 -18.23
CA TYR A 172 7.55 -4.59 -18.87
C TYR A 172 6.16 -4.62 -18.23
N GLN A 173 5.18 -5.18 -18.93
CA GLN A 173 3.85 -5.60 -18.42
C GLN A 173 3.80 -7.11 -18.47
N SER A 174 2.95 -7.65 -17.61
CA SER A 174 2.68 -9.08 -17.53
C SER A 174 1.85 -9.62 -18.69
N GLY A 175 1.02 -8.81 -19.35
CA GLY A 175 0.20 -9.21 -20.49
C GLY A 175 -0.93 -10.17 -20.15
N PHE A 176 -1.34 -10.26 -18.88
CA PHE A 176 -2.38 -11.19 -18.44
C PHE A 176 -3.80 -10.67 -18.68
N PRO A 177 -4.75 -11.57 -18.97
CA PRO A 177 -6.18 -11.27 -18.94
C PRO A 177 -6.72 -11.36 -17.51
N GLY A 178 -7.41 -10.34 -17.02
CA GLY A 178 -8.03 -10.37 -15.68
C GLY A 178 -7.83 -9.09 -14.88
N ASN A 179 -8.09 -9.12 -13.57
CA ASN A 179 -7.88 -7.98 -12.67
C ASN A 179 -6.52 -8.08 -11.94
N ASP A 180 -5.45 -8.05 -12.73
CA ASP A 180 -4.09 -8.31 -12.25
C ASP A 180 -3.35 -7.03 -11.94
N TYR A 181 -2.59 -7.06 -10.86
CA TYR A 181 -1.70 -5.97 -10.54
C TYR A 181 -0.66 -6.37 -9.51
N LEU A 182 0.46 -5.65 -9.56
CA LEU A 182 1.43 -5.61 -8.47
C LEU A 182 1.10 -4.43 -7.57
N ARG A 183 0.96 -4.70 -6.28
CA ARG A 183 0.54 -3.70 -5.29
C ARG A 183 1.71 -3.10 -4.54
N PHE A 184 2.76 -3.89 -4.32
CA PHE A 184 3.88 -3.50 -3.48
C PHE A 184 5.20 -3.91 -4.12
N LEU A 185 6.23 -3.12 -3.86
CA LEU A 185 7.62 -3.38 -4.23
C LEU A 185 8.49 -3.00 -3.02
N GLY A 186 9.34 -3.93 -2.60
CA GLY A 186 10.28 -3.73 -1.49
C GLY A 186 11.62 -4.42 -1.74
N GLU A 187 12.42 -4.54 -0.69
CA GLU A 187 13.81 -5.03 -0.78
C GLU A 187 13.92 -6.45 -1.35
N ARG A 188 12.90 -7.29 -1.16
CA ARG A 188 12.90 -8.67 -1.65
C ARG A 188 12.35 -8.80 -3.07
N GLY A 189 11.47 -7.90 -3.47
CA GLY A 189 10.78 -7.93 -4.76
C GLY A 189 9.37 -7.36 -4.66
N ALA A 190 8.50 -7.79 -5.56
CA ALA A 190 7.13 -7.31 -5.69
C ALA A 190 6.11 -8.38 -5.32
N VAL A 191 4.96 -7.92 -4.85
CA VAL A 191 3.80 -8.77 -4.57
C VAL A 191 2.52 -8.12 -5.03
N GLY A 192 1.51 -8.95 -5.27
CA GLY A 192 0.18 -8.49 -5.62
C GLY A 192 -0.78 -9.66 -5.77
N ARG A 193 -1.57 -9.60 -6.83
CA ARG A 193 -2.64 -10.55 -7.13
C ARG A 193 -2.65 -10.88 -8.62
N LEU A 194 -2.92 -12.14 -8.92
CA LEU A 194 -3.27 -12.63 -10.24
C LEU A 194 -4.66 -13.28 -10.18
N GLU A 195 -5.55 -12.96 -11.10
CA GLU A 195 -6.84 -13.61 -11.28
C GLU A 195 -6.70 -14.77 -12.26
N VAL A 196 -7.05 -15.98 -11.82
CA VAL A 196 -6.93 -17.20 -12.61
C VAL A 196 -8.27 -17.94 -12.53
N GLU A 197 -8.96 -18.06 -13.66
CA GLU A 197 -10.22 -18.84 -13.77
C GLU A 197 -11.31 -18.43 -12.76
N GLY A 198 -11.32 -17.16 -12.35
CA GLY A 198 -12.26 -16.59 -11.38
C GLY A 198 -11.79 -16.61 -9.92
N ASP A 199 -10.67 -17.29 -9.63
CA ASP A 199 -10.01 -17.25 -8.33
C ASP A 199 -8.94 -16.15 -8.29
N SER A 200 -8.74 -15.56 -7.11
CA SER A 200 -7.69 -14.54 -6.88
C SER A 200 -6.53 -15.16 -6.13
N GLU A 201 -5.36 -15.23 -6.76
CA GLU A 201 -4.18 -15.88 -6.21
C GLU A 201 -3.09 -14.88 -5.81
N GLY A 202 -2.31 -15.23 -4.77
CA GLY A 202 -1.18 -14.43 -4.32
C GLY A 202 -0.02 -14.48 -5.32
N LEU A 203 0.34 -13.32 -5.90
CA LEU A 203 1.43 -13.21 -6.87
C LEU A 203 2.72 -12.71 -6.20
N VAL A 204 3.82 -13.44 -6.37
CA VAL A 204 5.14 -13.11 -5.81
C VAL A 204 6.22 -13.10 -6.89
N LEU A 205 6.98 -12.01 -6.98
CA LEU A 205 8.17 -11.92 -7.82
C LEU A 205 9.33 -11.39 -6.99
N ASP A 206 10.38 -12.20 -6.81
CA ASP A 206 11.64 -11.68 -6.26
C ASP A 206 12.39 -10.81 -7.29
N TRP A 207 13.47 -10.14 -6.91
CA TRP A 207 14.24 -9.32 -7.85
C TRP A 207 14.72 -10.07 -9.11
N PRO A 208 15.35 -11.26 -9.01
CA PRO A 208 15.67 -12.04 -10.20
C PRO A 208 14.44 -12.36 -11.06
N GLY A 209 13.31 -12.66 -10.43
CA GLY A 209 12.03 -12.93 -11.05
C GLY A 209 11.45 -11.72 -11.77
N LEU A 210 11.45 -10.54 -11.14
CA LEU A 210 11.10 -9.27 -11.76
C LEU A 210 11.94 -9.04 -13.01
N LEU A 211 13.26 -9.25 -12.96
CA LEU A 211 14.12 -9.03 -14.12
C LEU A 211 13.94 -10.08 -15.23
N ARG A 212 13.49 -11.29 -14.93
CA ARG A 212 13.39 -12.41 -15.89
C ARG A 212 11.96 -12.84 -16.25
N GLY A 213 10.95 -12.25 -15.61
CA GLY A 213 9.55 -12.64 -15.81
C GLY A 213 9.24 -13.96 -15.17
N LYS A 214 9.93 -14.29 -14.08
CA LYS A 214 9.64 -15.47 -13.29
C LYS A 214 8.87 -15.03 -12.05
N ALA A 215 7.74 -15.65 -11.83
CA ALA A 215 6.87 -15.40 -10.70
C ALA A 215 6.56 -16.71 -9.99
N ARG A 216 6.00 -16.59 -8.80
CA ARG A 216 5.43 -17.69 -8.03
C ARG A 216 4.00 -17.34 -7.69
N LEU A 217 3.10 -18.29 -7.91
CA LEU A 217 1.72 -18.21 -7.48
C LEU A 217 1.57 -18.99 -6.18
N LEU A 218 0.96 -18.35 -5.18
CA LEU A 218 0.52 -19.00 -3.97
C LEU A 218 -0.91 -19.47 -4.21
N ARG A 219 -1.05 -20.77 -4.49
CA ARG A 219 -2.32 -21.36 -4.95
C ARG A 219 -3.05 -22.08 -3.83
N ARG A 220 -4.33 -21.75 -3.73
CA ARG A 220 -5.38 -22.48 -3.01
C ARG A 220 -6.75 -21.95 -3.49
N PRO A 221 -7.85 -22.68 -3.23
CA PRO A 221 -9.19 -22.15 -3.49
C PRO A 221 -9.51 -20.94 -2.61
N GLY A 222 -10.17 -19.94 -3.20
CA GLY A 222 -10.63 -18.72 -2.53
C GLY A 222 -9.82 -17.48 -2.90
N PHE A 223 -10.12 -16.37 -2.20
CA PHE A 223 -9.46 -15.10 -2.43
C PHE A 223 -8.16 -14.97 -1.64
N ASP A 224 -7.06 -14.74 -2.33
CA ASP A 224 -5.76 -14.39 -1.74
C ASP A 224 -5.17 -13.15 -2.38
N TYR A 225 -4.71 -12.23 -1.54
CA TYR A 225 -4.14 -10.97 -2.01
C TYR A 225 -3.01 -10.49 -1.10
N LEU A 226 -1.79 -10.54 -1.62
CA LEU A 226 -0.59 -10.05 -0.94
C LEU A 226 -0.43 -8.53 -1.08
N ARG A 227 -0.12 -7.87 0.04
CA ARG A 227 -0.09 -6.42 0.20
C ARG A 227 1.29 -5.86 0.51
N ALA A 228 2.15 -6.59 1.23
CA ALA A 228 3.49 -6.13 1.57
C ALA A 228 4.47 -7.30 1.75
N TRP A 229 5.77 -7.02 1.55
CA TRP A 229 6.87 -7.97 1.70
C TRP A 229 8.10 -7.32 2.34
N GLN A 230 8.51 -7.79 3.52
CA GLN A 230 9.71 -7.31 4.20
C GLN A 230 10.39 -8.44 4.97
N GLY A 231 11.73 -8.52 4.87
CA GLY A 231 12.50 -9.58 5.51
C GLY A 231 12.05 -10.97 5.06
N ALA A 232 11.62 -11.81 6.01
CA ALA A 232 11.07 -13.13 5.77
C ALA A 232 9.53 -13.16 5.72
N TYR A 233 8.88 -12.00 5.87
CA TYR A 233 7.43 -11.91 6.07
C TYR A 233 6.71 -11.33 4.86
N LEU A 234 5.61 -11.98 4.48
CA LEU A 234 4.63 -11.49 3.53
C LEU A 234 3.31 -11.30 4.27
N VAL A 235 2.54 -10.27 3.95
CA VAL A 235 1.21 -10.06 4.54
C VAL A 235 0.17 -9.70 3.50
N GLY A 236 -1.09 -9.96 3.82
CA GLY A 236 -2.21 -9.68 2.95
C GLY A 236 -3.56 -10.10 3.53
N GLU A 237 -4.41 -10.59 2.63
CA GLU A 237 -5.77 -11.04 2.88
C GLU A 237 -5.94 -12.46 2.33
N ALA A 238 -6.69 -13.30 3.06
CA ALA A 238 -7.08 -14.64 2.63
C ALA A 238 -8.56 -14.90 2.98
N GLU A 239 -9.32 -15.55 2.11
CA GLU A 239 -10.67 -16.03 2.43
C GLU A 239 -10.65 -17.49 2.90
N VAL A 240 -11.06 -17.74 4.14
CA VAL A 240 -11.11 -19.08 4.74
C VAL A 240 -12.55 -19.39 5.09
N ALA A 241 -13.10 -20.46 4.49
CA ALA A 241 -14.49 -20.88 4.66
C ALA A 241 -15.51 -19.74 4.44
N GLY A 242 -15.30 -18.92 3.40
CA GLY A 242 -16.18 -17.78 3.07
C GLY A 242 -15.96 -16.53 3.93
N VAL A 243 -14.95 -16.52 4.80
CA VAL A 243 -14.65 -15.38 5.68
C VAL A 243 -13.29 -14.80 5.35
N LEU A 244 -13.24 -13.50 5.06
CA LEU A 244 -11.99 -12.76 4.87
C LEU A 244 -11.21 -12.68 6.20
N GLN A 245 -9.93 -13.00 6.16
CA GLN A 245 -9.00 -13.00 7.30
C GLN A 245 -7.70 -12.33 6.91
N GLY A 246 -6.95 -11.85 7.91
CA GLY A 246 -5.58 -11.39 7.71
C GLY A 246 -4.69 -12.58 7.39
N LEU A 247 -3.84 -12.45 6.38
CA LEU A 247 -2.89 -13.48 5.95
C LEU A 247 -1.46 -13.03 6.25
N TRP A 248 -0.63 -13.91 6.79
CA TRP A 248 0.82 -13.72 6.82
C TRP A 248 1.57 -15.01 6.52
N LEU A 249 2.68 -14.89 5.80
CA LEU A 249 3.62 -15.97 5.56
C LEU A 249 4.95 -15.57 6.18
N GLY A 250 5.56 -16.48 6.93
CA GLY A 250 6.84 -16.25 7.57
C GLY A 250 7.61 -17.55 7.84
N PRO A 251 8.64 -17.52 8.72
CA PRO A 251 9.47 -18.69 9.02
C PRO A 251 8.68 -19.92 9.53
N LYS A 252 7.52 -19.69 10.16
CA LYS A 252 6.64 -20.74 10.70
C LYS A 252 5.56 -21.19 9.70
N GLY A 253 5.71 -20.88 8.41
CA GLY A 253 4.72 -21.16 7.36
C GLY A 253 3.69 -20.05 7.16
N ALA A 254 2.66 -20.36 6.38
CA ALA A 254 1.53 -19.48 6.14
C ALA A 254 0.46 -19.63 7.22
N ARG A 255 -0.07 -18.51 7.70
CA ARG A 255 -1.02 -18.41 8.80
C ARG A 255 -2.08 -17.36 8.50
N HIS A 256 -3.26 -17.55 9.06
CA HIS A 256 -4.33 -16.56 9.02
C HIS A 256 -4.87 -16.23 10.41
N GLY A 257 -5.52 -15.08 10.54
CA GLY A 257 -6.10 -14.61 11.79
C GLY A 257 -6.41 -13.11 11.80
N GLY A 258 -6.50 -12.54 12.99
CA GLY A 258 -6.95 -11.14 13.19
C GLY A 258 -8.48 -10.99 13.27
N GLY A 259 -9.23 -12.08 13.05
CA GLY A 259 -10.68 -12.14 13.14
C GLY A 259 -11.39 -11.87 11.80
N PRO A 260 -12.71 -12.09 11.74
CA PRO A 260 -13.49 -11.85 10.53
C PRO A 260 -13.29 -10.45 9.96
N GLY A 261 -13.11 -10.37 8.64
CA GLY A 261 -12.88 -9.13 7.93
C GLY A 261 -11.48 -8.53 8.12
N ALA A 262 -10.55 -9.22 8.78
CA ALA A 262 -9.20 -8.72 8.95
C ALA A 262 -8.45 -8.59 7.61
N SER A 263 -7.66 -7.54 7.52
CA SER A 263 -6.95 -7.15 6.32
C SER A 263 -5.62 -6.51 6.67
N LEU A 264 -4.52 -7.20 6.39
CA LEU A 264 -3.17 -6.70 6.65
C LEU A 264 -2.64 -5.96 5.41
N ARG A 265 -2.21 -4.72 5.60
CA ARG A 265 -1.90 -3.77 4.52
C ARG A 265 -0.44 -3.33 4.51
N ALA A 266 0.19 -3.28 5.68
CA ALA A 266 1.59 -2.90 5.81
C ALA A 266 2.31 -3.78 6.83
N LEU A 267 3.63 -3.71 6.78
CA LEU A 267 4.53 -4.61 7.48
C LEU A 267 5.75 -3.80 7.93
N ASP A 268 6.14 -3.99 9.18
CA ASP A 268 7.38 -3.54 9.81
C ASP A 268 7.83 -4.66 10.77
N PRO A 269 8.41 -5.75 10.25
CA PRO A 269 8.55 -7.00 11.00
C PRO A 269 9.24 -6.81 12.36
N PRO A 270 8.72 -7.44 13.43
CA PRO A 270 7.68 -8.48 13.40
C PRO A 270 6.23 -7.96 13.33
N TRP A 271 6.03 -6.65 13.18
CA TRP A 271 4.71 -6.01 13.23
C TRP A 271 4.00 -5.93 11.88
N ALA A 272 2.67 -6.07 11.88
CA ALA A 272 1.82 -5.80 10.72
C ALA A 272 0.67 -4.86 11.08
N TYR A 273 0.24 -4.06 10.11
CA TYR A 273 -0.79 -3.04 10.26
C TYR A 273 -1.89 -3.21 9.23
N GLY A 274 -3.11 -2.81 9.57
CA GLY A 274 -4.22 -2.86 8.65
C GLY A 274 -5.54 -2.45 9.29
N TYR A 275 -6.58 -3.20 8.98
CA TYR A 275 -7.90 -2.99 9.56
C TYR A 275 -8.75 -4.27 9.56
N SER A 276 -9.85 -4.29 10.32
CA SER A 276 -10.82 -5.40 10.34
C SER A 276 -12.24 -4.90 10.05
N TYR A 277 -12.92 -5.48 9.06
CA TYR A 277 -14.34 -5.18 8.76
C TYR A 277 -15.26 -5.77 9.83
N ARG A 278 -16.07 -4.95 10.50
CA ARG A 278 -17.20 -5.43 11.31
C ARG A 278 -18.52 -5.41 10.52
N ALA A 279 -19.47 -6.23 10.97
CA ALA A 279 -20.78 -6.48 10.33
C ALA A 279 -21.65 -5.22 10.07
N LEU A 280 -21.32 -4.08 10.67
CA LEU A 280 -22.00 -2.80 10.46
C LEU A 280 -20.99 -1.76 9.94
N PHE A 281 -20.51 -2.01 8.72
CA PHE A 281 -19.77 -1.14 7.80
C PHE A 281 -18.66 -0.22 8.33
N GLN A 282 -17.49 -0.41 7.68
CA GLN A 282 -16.22 0.34 7.80
C GLN A 282 -15.37 -0.10 9.01
N GLY A 283 -14.17 -0.63 8.72
CA GLY A 283 -13.38 -1.42 9.66
C GLY A 283 -12.77 -0.66 10.83
N GLU A 284 -12.10 -1.39 11.74
CA GLU A 284 -11.31 -0.86 12.85
C GLU A 284 -9.82 -0.97 12.52
N GLY A 285 -9.01 0.05 12.88
CA GLY A 285 -7.56 -0.02 12.72
C GLY A 285 -6.96 -1.18 13.52
N LEU A 286 -6.12 -1.98 12.86
CA LEU A 286 -5.56 -3.24 13.37
C LEU A 286 -4.03 -3.18 13.37
N PHE A 287 -3.41 -3.71 14.42
CA PHE A 287 -1.99 -3.96 14.54
C PHE A 287 -1.72 -5.34 15.15
N LEU A 288 -0.83 -6.11 14.53
CA LEU A 288 -0.48 -7.50 14.89
C LEU A 288 1.00 -7.67 15.16
N ASP A 289 1.31 -8.46 16.20
CA ASP A 289 2.59 -9.11 16.41
C ASP A 289 2.64 -10.47 15.69
N LEU A 290 3.34 -10.57 14.55
CA LEU A 290 3.35 -11.80 13.75
C LEU A 290 4.15 -12.96 14.37
N GLU A 291 5.01 -12.70 15.34
CA GLU A 291 5.83 -13.75 15.98
C GLU A 291 5.11 -14.37 17.18
N ALA A 292 4.36 -13.54 17.90
CA ALA A 292 3.69 -13.90 19.13
C ALA A 292 2.20 -14.20 18.94
N GLU A 293 1.57 -13.70 17.87
CA GLU A 293 0.25 -14.18 17.44
C GLU A 293 0.39 -15.60 16.88
N ALA A 294 -0.35 -16.54 17.46
CA ALA A 294 -0.30 -17.93 17.01
C ALA A 294 -0.88 -18.06 15.60
N GLY A 295 -2.05 -17.47 15.34
CA GLY A 295 -2.82 -17.69 14.11
C GLY A 295 -3.13 -19.17 13.83
N GLU A 296 -3.97 -19.41 12.83
CA GLU A 296 -4.24 -20.76 12.35
C GLU A 296 -3.40 -21.05 11.10
N PRO A 297 -2.74 -22.22 11.00
CA PRO A 297 -2.00 -22.60 9.80
C PRO A 297 -2.93 -22.72 8.58
N ILE A 298 -2.49 -22.20 7.44
CA ILE A 298 -3.20 -22.35 6.17
C ILE A 298 -2.28 -22.95 5.10
N PRO A 299 -2.68 -24.06 4.45
CA PRO A 299 -1.86 -24.68 3.42
C PRO A 299 -1.90 -23.86 2.13
N TYR A 300 -0.73 -23.68 1.51
CA TYR A 300 -0.58 -23.14 0.16
C TYR A 300 0.30 -24.07 -0.66
N ARG A 301 -0.02 -24.20 -1.95
CA ARG A 301 0.91 -24.72 -2.94
C ARG A 301 1.62 -23.55 -3.61
N THR A 302 2.89 -23.73 -3.95
CA THR A 302 3.62 -22.75 -4.75
C THR A 302 3.79 -23.30 -6.14
N GLU A 303 3.30 -22.56 -7.14
CA GLU A 303 3.46 -22.93 -8.54
C GLU A 303 4.35 -21.90 -9.26
N PRO A 304 5.38 -22.35 -9.99
CA PRO A 304 6.19 -21.45 -10.79
C PRO A 304 5.35 -20.93 -11.97
N LEU A 305 5.44 -19.64 -12.23
CA LEU A 305 4.78 -18.98 -13.34
C LEU A 305 5.81 -18.20 -14.16
N THR A 306 5.72 -18.28 -15.48
CA THR A 306 6.48 -17.41 -16.37
C THR A 306 5.55 -16.37 -16.97
N LEU A 307 5.89 -15.11 -16.79
CA LEU A 307 5.11 -13.97 -17.24
C LEU A 307 5.46 -13.66 -18.70
N PRO A 308 4.48 -13.50 -19.61
CA PRO A 308 4.74 -13.01 -20.95
C PRO A 308 5.14 -11.53 -20.89
N LYS A 309 6.45 -11.28 -20.87
CA LYS A 309 6.99 -9.93 -20.75
C LYS A 309 6.90 -9.18 -22.07
N ARG A 310 6.26 -8.01 -22.02
CA ARG A 310 6.29 -7.04 -23.12
C ARG A 310 7.21 -5.88 -22.74
N PRO A 311 8.43 -5.78 -23.28
CA PRO A 311 9.33 -4.69 -22.94
C PRO A 311 8.87 -3.37 -23.57
N TRP A 312 9.09 -2.24 -22.89
CA TRP A 312 9.11 -0.92 -23.54
C TRP A 312 10.03 0.06 -22.84
N THR A 313 10.34 1.10 -23.60
CA THR A 313 11.04 2.31 -23.17
C THR A 313 10.15 3.52 -23.42
N LEU A 314 10.10 4.41 -22.44
CA LEU A 314 9.19 5.54 -22.38
C LEU A 314 9.91 6.75 -21.79
N LYS A 315 9.54 7.97 -22.21
CA LYS A 315 10.08 9.21 -21.64
C LYS A 315 9.09 9.82 -20.66
N ALA A 316 9.46 9.86 -19.38
CA ALA A 316 8.66 10.55 -18.37
C ALA A 316 8.60 12.04 -18.70
N SER A 317 7.41 12.63 -18.60
CA SER A 317 7.18 14.04 -18.96
C SER A 317 6.92 14.85 -17.70
N PRO A 318 7.48 16.07 -17.57
CA PRO A 318 7.14 16.95 -16.46
C PRO A 318 5.63 17.20 -16.40
N LEU A 319 5.10 17.22 -15.17
CA LEU A 319 3.72 17.59 -14.88
C LEU A 319 3.76 18.83 -13.96
N PRO A 320 3.41 20.04 -14.43
CA PRO A 320 3.36 21.20 -13.55
C PRO A 320 2.23 21.03 -12.54
N LEU A 321 2.56 21.10 -11.24
CA LEU A 321 1.60 21.05 -10.13
C LEU A 321 1.79 22.27 -9.23
N SER A 322 0.67 22.92 -8.88
CA SER A 322 0.61 23.88 -7.79
C SER A 322 0.40 23.16 -6.46
N TRP A 323 1.05 23.64 -5.41
CA TRP A 323 0.95 23.08 -4.05
C TRP A 323 0.44 24.13 -3.09
N TYR A 324 -0.51 23.74 -2.24
CA TYR A 324 -1.13 24.61 -1.24
C TYR A 324 -0.97 24.01 0.16
N PRO A 325 -0.72 24.83 1.19
CA PRO A 325 -0.59 24.34 2.55
C PRO A 325 -1.92 23.82 3.08
N ALA A 326 -1.87 22.80 3.94
CA ALA A 326 -3.00 22.33 4.73
C ALA A 326 -2.60 22.17 6.20
N SER A 327 -3.58 22.30 7.10
CA SER A 327 -3.37 22.34 8.55
C SER A 327 -3.71 21.01 9.22
N PHE A 328 -3.15 20.79 10.42
CA PHE A 328 -3.48 19.64 11.25
C PHE A 328 -3.99 20.08 12.62
N ARG A 329 -4.87 19.26 13.18
CA ARG A 329 -5.33 19.39 14.55
C ARG A 329 -4.86 18.20 15.38
N LYS A 330 -4.24 18.47 16.54
CA LYS A 330 -3.95 17.44 17.53
C LYS A 330 -5.25 16.94 18.16
N ILE A 331 -5.37 15.62 18.34
CA ILE A 331 -6.53 14.99 18.98
C ILE A 331 -6.09 14.13 20.16
N PRO A 332 -7.01 13.77 21.08
CA PRO A 332 -6.76 12.75 22.08
C PRO A 332 -6.32 11.43 21.40
N PRO A 333 -5.38 10.68 21.99
CA PRO A 333 -4.93 9.42 21.43
C PRO A 333 -6.10 8.41 21.34
N PRO A 334 -6.19 7.60 20.27
CA PRO A 334 -7.19 6.56 20.15
C PRO A 334 -7.10 5.55 21.30
N GLY A 335 -8.26 5.12 21.80
CA GLY A 335 -8.33 4.00 22.75
C GLY A 335 -7.86 2.69 22.08
N LYS A 336 -7.34 1.76 22.86
CA LYS A 336 -6.89 0.44 22.38
C LYS A 336 -7.69 -0.67 23.09
N ARG A 337 -8.04 -1.74 22.38
CA ARG A 337 -8.67 -2.94 22.92
C ARG A 337 -7.98 -4.21 22.39
N PRO A 338 -8.00 -5.32 23.15
CA PRO A 338 -7.62 -6.63 22.61
C PRO A 338 -8.47 -6.98 21.39
N CYS A 339 -7.90 -7.72 20.45
CA CYS A 339 -8.64 -8.20 19.30
C CYS A 339 -9.70 -9.24 19.68
N PRO A 340 -10.82 -9.30 18.92
CA PRO A 340 -11.77 -10.39 19.04
C PRO A 340 -11.05 -11.70 18.72
N ARG A 341 -11.31 -12.74 19.54
CA ARG A 341 -10.86 -14.09 19.21
C ARG A 341 -11.68 -14.60 18.02
N PRO A 342 -11.06 -15.35 17.09
CA PRO A 342 -11.75 -15.92 15.93
C PRO A 342 -12.97 -16.76 16.31
#